data_AF-A0A850SNX1-F1
#
_entry.id   AF-A0A850SNX1-F1
#
_cell.length_a   1.000
_cell.length_b   1.000
_cell.length_c   1.000
_cell.angle_alpha   90.00
_cell.angle_beta   90.00
_cell.angle_gamma   90.00
#
_symmetry.space_group_name_H-M   'P 1'
#
loop_
_entity.id
_entity.type
_entity.pdbx_description
1 polymer ?
#
loop_
_entity_poly.entity_id
_entity_poly.type
_entity_poly.pdbx_seq_one_letter_code
_entity_poly.pdbx_strand_id
1 'polypeptide(L)' 'MSTKSFKNTFAPHVRAKEIRISGIILGLQTSVFSYKELPAEVQNAVDEEMARRKAANATGKKKMTDH' A
#
# COMPACT_ATOMS: atom_id res chain seq x y z
N MET A 1 4.00 10.10 2.09
CA MET A 1 3.77 8.72 1.63
C MET A 1 4.94 7.88 2.08
N SER A 2 4.73 6.66 2.57
CA SER A 2 5.86 5.76 2.91
C SER A 2 6.72 5.52 1.66
N THR A 3 8.04 5.69 1.80
CA THR A 3 9.04 5.52 0.72
C THR A 3 9.53 4.08 0.58
N LYS A 4 8.96 3.12 1.32
CA LYS A 4 9.34 1.71 1.27
C LYS A 4 9.17 1.15 -0.15
N SER A 5 10.22 0.51 -0.65
CA SER A 5 10.26 -0.23 -1.92
C SER A 5 10.57 -1.69 -1.65
N PHE A 6 9.97 -2.58 -2.44
CA PHE A 6 10.16 -4.02 -2.32
C PHE A 6 10.66 -4.58 -3.63
N LYS A 7 11.54 -5.59 -3.56
CA LYS A 7 11.96 -6.35 -4.73
C LYS A 7 10.73 -7.00 -5.36
N ASN A 8 10.60 -6.89 -6.68
CA ASN A 8 9.50 -7.50 -7.41
C ASN A 8 9.73 -9.01 -7.57
N THR A 9 9.31 -9.78 -6.57
CA THR A 9 9.32 -11.25 -6.59
C THR A 9 7.94 -11.85 -6.81
N PHE A 10 6.90 -11.02 -6.83
CA PHE A 10 5.49 -11.41 -6.81
C PHE A 10 4.69 -10.97 -8.04
N ALA A 11 5.27 -10.13 -8.92
CA ALA A 11 4.63 -9.70 -10.16
C ALA A 11 5.57 -9.93 -11.36
N PRO A 12 5.69 -11.17 -11.86
CA PRO A 12 6.65 -11.53 -12.91
C PRO A 12 6.38 -10.82 -14.26
N HIS A 13 5.15 -10.36 -14.48
CA HIS A 13 4.76 -9.62 -15.68
C HIS A 13 5.13 -8.12 -15.61
N VAL A 14 5.53 -7.63 -14.44
CA VAL A 14 5.93 -6.22 -14.25
C VAL A 14 7.44 -6.09 -14.46
N ARG A 15 7.85 -5.27 -15.44
CA ARG A 15 9.27 -5.06 -15.77
C ARG A 15 10.08 -4.40 -14.64
N ALA A 16 9.43 -3.70 -13.72
CA ALA A 16 10.11 -3.03 -12.62
C ALA A 16 10.75 -4.04 -11.67
N LYS A 17 12.05 -3.87 -11.37
CA LYS A 17 12.79 -4.72 -10.43
C LYS A 17 12.39 -4.46 -8.97
N GLU A 18 11.90 -3.26 -8.70
CA GLU A 18 11.41 -2.82 -7.40
C GLU A 18 10.10 -2.07 -7.56
N ILE A 19 9.19 -2.25 -6.61
CA ILE A 19 7.88 -1.61 -6.60
C ILE A 19 7.71 -0.90 -5.26
N ARG A 20 7.36 0.39 -5.32
CA ARG A 20 7.06 1.18 -4.11
C ARG A 20 5.76 0.71 -3.49
N ILE A 21 5.65 0.82 -2.17
CA ILE A 21 4.43 0.43 -1.43
C ILE A 21 3.17 1.12 -1.95
N SER A 22 3.27 2.38 -2.40
CA SER A 22 2.15 3.09 -3.02
C SER A 22 1.68 2.43 -4.33
N GLY A 23 2.62 1.94 -5.14
CA GLY A 23 2.32 1.20 -6.37
C GLY A 23 1.75 -0.19 -6.09
N ILE A 24 2.22 -0.86 -5.03
CA ILE A 24 1.66 -2.15 -4.57
C ILE A 24 0.21 -1.96 -4.15
N ILE A 25 -0.08 -0.95 -3.31
CA ILE A 25 -1.45 -0.65 -2.87
C ILE A 25 -2.35 -0.32 -4.07
N LEU A 26 -1.87 0.48 -5.02
CA LEU A 26 -2.64 0.78 -6.23
C LEU A 26 -2.92 -0.50 -7.03
N GLY A 27 -1.91 -1.36 -7.22
CA GLY A 27 -2.07 -2.63 -7.93
C GLY A 27 -3.04 -3.59 -7.24
N LEU A 28 -3.11 -3.59 -5.91
CA LEU A 28 -4.13 -4.33 -5.17
C LEU A 28 -5.55 -3.77 -5.43
N GLN A 29 -5.69 -2.44 -5.47
CA GLN A 29 -6.98 -1.78 -5.73
C GLN A 29 -7.50 -2.00 -7.14
N THR A 30 -6.60 -2.14 -8.12
CA THR A 30 -6.94 -2.39 -9.53
C THR A 30 -6.86 -3.87 -9.90
N SER A 31 -6.72 -4.76 -8.92
CA SER A 31 -6.61 -6.22 -9.10
C SER A 31 -5.43 -6.67 -10.00
N VAL A 32 -4.41 -5.83 -10.17
CA VAL A 32 -3.15 -6.20 -10.82
C VAL A 32 -2.32 -7.13 -9.93
N PHE A 33 -2.43 -6.97 -8.61
CA PHE A 33 -1.81 -7.84 -7.61
C PHE A 33 -2.86 -8.57 -6.78
N SER A 34 -2.53 -9.80 -6.38
CA SER A 34 -3.31 -10.56 -5.40
C SER A 34 -2.64 -10.46 -4.03
N TYR A 35 -3.37 -10.01 -3.01
CA TYR A 35 -2.82 -9.86 -1.65
C TYR A 35 -2.23 -11.17 -1.10
N LYS A 36 -2.88 -12.30 -1.41
CA LYS A 36 -2.47 -13.63 -0.94
C LYS A 36 -1.16 -14.12 -1.58
N GLU A 37 -0.78 -13.55 -2.72
CA GLU A 37 0.44 -13.91 -3.46
C GLU A 37 1.63 -13.01 -3.10
N LEU A 38 1.40 -11.96 -2.30
CA LEU A 38 2.46 -11.09 -1.82
C LEU A 38 3.30 -11.81 -0.74
N PRO A 39 4.63 -11.57 -0.68
CA PRO A 39 5.45 -12.01 0.43
C PRO A 39 4.95 -11.45 1.76
N ALA A 40 5.13 -12.19 2.85
CA ALA A 40 4.66 -11.78 4.19
C ALA A 40 5.17 -10.39 4.60
N GLU A 41 6.42 -10.05 4.26
CA GLU A 41 7.00 -8.72 4.52
C GLU A 41 6.25 -7.60 3.79
N VAL A 42 5.76 -7.86 2.57
CA VAL A 42 5.02 -6.90 1.75
C VAL A 42 3.60 -6.76 2.28
N GLN A 43 2.96 -7.88 2.66
CA GLN A 43 1.63 -7.89 3.29
C GLN A 43 1.62 -7.01 4.55
N ASN A 44 2.57 -7.24 5.46
CA ASN A 44 2.71 -6.44 6.69
C ASN A 44 2.88 -4.94 6.38
N ALA A 45 3.70 -4.60 5.38
CA ALA A 45 3.92 -3.20 5.00
C ALA A 45 2.68 -2.55 4.37
N VAL A 46 1.86 -3.32 3.64
CA VAL A 46 0.58 -2.86 3.11
C VAL A 46 -0.38 -2.58 4.26
N ASP A 47 -0.51 -3.50 5.20
CA ASP A 47 -1.39 -3.34 6.37
C ASP A 47 -1.00 -2.13 7.22
N GLU A 48 0.29 -1.95 7.51
CA GLU A 48 0.85 -0.77 8.20
C GLU A 48 0.46 0.53 7.48
N GLU A 49 0.68 0.60 6.16
CA GLU A 49 0.42 1.82 5.39
C GLU A 49 -1.09 2.11 5.26
N MET A 50 -1.93 1.07 5.14
CA MET A 50 -3.38 1.22 5.12
C MET A 50 -3.93 1.68 6.48
N ALA A 51 -3.41 1.13 7.59
CA ALA A 51 -3.74 1.58 8.94
C ALA A 51 -3.36 3.05 9.14
N ARG A 52 -2.15 3.45 8.70
CA ARG A 52 -1.68 4.84 8.74
C ARG A 52 -2.60 5.79 7.96
N ARG A 53 -3.03 5.39 6.75
CA ARG A 53 -3.97 6.19 5.94
C ARG A 53 -5.33 6.33 6.60
N LYS A 54 -5.86 5.24 7.19
CA LYS A 54 -7.13 5.27 7.93
C LYS A 54 -7.06 6.23 9.12
N ALA A 55 -5.97 6.19 9.89
CA ALA A 55 -5.74 7.10 11.02
C ALA A 55 -5.63 8.57 10.57
N ALA A 56 -4.87 8.85 9.50
CA ALA A 56 -4.73 10.20 8.96
C ALA A 56 -6.08 10.77 8.48
N ASN A 57 -6.90 9.96 7.81
CA ASN A 57 -8.22 10.37 7.33
C ASN A 57 -9.22 10.59 8.48
N ALA A 58 -9.14 9.79 9.56
CA ALA A 58 -9.96 9.99 10.74
C ALA A 58 -9.62 11.32 11.45
N THR A 59 -8.34 11.68 11.52
CA THR A 59 -7.88 12.94 12.12
C THR A 59 -8.22 14.16 11.25
N GLY A 60 -8.20 14.02 9.92
CA GLY A 60 -8.60 15.08 8.99
C GLY A 60 -10.10 15.40 9.04
N LYS A 61 -10.97 14.38 9.16
CA LYS A 61 -12.43 14.56 9.26
C LYS A 61 -12.87 15.28 10.54
N LYS A 62 -12.18 15.08 11.67
CA LYS A 62 -12.50 15.76 12.94
C LYS A 62 -12.29 17.27 12.91
N LYS A 63 -11.41 17.78 12.04
CA LYS A 63 -11.12 19.23 11.95
C LYS A 63 -12.09 20.02 11.05
N MET A 64 -12.98 19.36 10.30
CA MET A 64 -13.92 20.02 9.39
C MET A 64 -15.33 20.21 9.97
N THR A 65 -15.63 19.63 11.14
CA THR A 65 -16.95 19.69 11.79
C THR A 65 -17.05 20.67 12.97
N ASP A 66 -16.02 21.48 13.20
CA ASP A 66 -15.93 22.43 14.33
C ASP A 66 -16.06 23.90 13.86
N HIS A 67 -16.91 24.17 12.86
CA HIS A 67 -17.23 25.52 12.39
C HIS A 67 -18.72 25.79 12.40
#